data_AF-A0A2I1H6I3-F1
#
_entry.id   AF-A0A2I1H6I3-F1
#
_cell.length_a   1.000
_cell.length_b   1.000
_cell.length_c   1.000
_cell.angle_alpha   90.00
_cell.angle_beta   90.00
_cell.angle_gamma   90.00
#
_symmetry.space_group_name_H-M   'P 1'
#
loop_
_entity.id
_entity.type
_entity.pdbx_description
1 polymer ?
#
loop_
_entity_poly.entity_id
_entity_poly.type
_entity_poly.pdbx_seq_one_letter_code
_entity_poly.pdbx_strand_id
1 'polypeptide(L)'
;MSKLPADCLFEIFEFLANDKESLYSCLLVNKLWSTISVRILWRDSTNYNFQTLKTLIKCLPNESKEIISKTEIDFSISISKPMFNYPSFCKILLICEIHRKFESLFPSPENLIKNYTLIEIYKLFMNITELKIFSSINPEIFHHLIQYCHNIKSLTIEFCDNTISNGLKEFLFSIQNNLKYFNIIQDNQFNNSPDITDLISSFTTNLYNTVNEYHYYADNISFSFIKNFINLQVLELENYDITIDVFEKLSTFIFPHLKIFKIDVNNVNYNFAIKFLMNNGKNLRELSFCEIMGENDNLLNLTIAKFCVNLKVLSIGFFYDELETFKIILNSCKHLETIKIWLDEADLLYEKVALETIANYSPENMNRIELLYFPRPYTKKLLPEELDSFFINWSKRVPYFPITIIINRFHHTKSLDTEEENLNIIDKYIRSKIIKKFIVSIEKDEGVVECFIRSDEY
;
A
#
# COMPACT_ATOMS: atom_id res chain seq x y z
N MET A 1 -44.26 7.89 -7.74
CA MET A 1 -43.09 7.10 -7.30
C MET A 1 -42.22 8.00 -6.44
N SER A 2 -41.90 7.57 -5.21
CA SER A 2 -40.96 8.29 -4.34
C SER A 2 -39.59 8.34 -5.01
N LYS A 3 -39.05 9.55 -5.22
CA LYS A 3 -37.67 9.72 -5.66
C LYS A 3 -36.76 9.41 -4.48
N LEU A 4 -35.77 8.53 -4.68
CA LEU A 4 -34.74 8.28 -3.67
C LEU A 4 -34.02 9.61 -3.34
N PRO A 5 -33.79 9.91 -2.05
CA PRO A 5 -32.97 11.06 -1.65
C PRO A 5 -31.56 10.99 -2.23
N ALA A 6 -30.91 12.15 -2.37
CA ALA A 6 -29.55 12.24 -2.91
C ALA A 6 -28.55 11.44 -2.06
N ASP A 7 -28.69 11.46 -0.74
CA ASP A 7 -27.79 10.74 0.17
C ASP A 7 -27.90 9.23 -0.02
N CYS A 8 -29.11 8.70 -0.17
CA CYS A 8 -29.31 7.28 -0.47
C CYS A 8 -28.70 6.89 -1.83
N LEU A 9 -28.86 7.73 -2.86
CA LEU A 9 -28.26 7.48 -4.17
C LEU A 9 -26.73 7.56 -4.13
N PHE A 10 -26.17 8.46 -3.31
CA PHE A 10 -24.72 8.55 -3.12
C PHE A 10 -24.18 7.27 -2.49
N GLU A 11 -24.78 6.79 -1.39
CA GLU A 11 -24.39 5.52 -0.77
C GLU A 11 -24.47 4.35 -1.77
N ILE A 12 -25.56 4.27 -2.56
CA ILE A 12 -25.71 3.22 -3.58
C ILE A 12 -24.59 3.31 -4.63
N PHE A 13 -24.26 4.50 -5.12
CA PHE A 13 -23.23 4.67 -6.14
C PHE A 13 -21.81 4.52 -5.58
N GLU A 14 -21.59 4.77 -4.30
CA GLU A 14 -20.30 4.49 -3.65
C GLU A 14 -19.97 2.99 -3.67
N PHE A 15 -20.98 2.10 -3.56
CA PHE A 15 -20.75 0.66 -3.79
C PHE A 15 -20.28 0.35 -5.22
N LEU A 16 -20.58 1.23 -6.18
CA LEU A 16 -20.14 1.12 -7.57
C LEU A 16 -18.82 1.86 -7.82
N ALA A 17 -18.12 2.37 -6.79
CA ALA A 17 -16.92 3.19 -6.97
C ALA A 17 -15.83 2.52 -7.83
N ASN A 18 -15.74 1.19 -7.80
CA ASN A 18 -14.79 0.41 -8.60
C ASN A 18 -15.34 -0.03 -9.96
N ASP A 19 -16.66 -0.02 -10.15
CA ASP A 19 -17.33 -0.31 -11.43
C ASP A 19 -17.59 1.01 -12.19
N LYS A 20 -16.54 1.47 -12.89
CA LYS A 20 -16.59 2.74 -13.62
C LYS A 20 -17.60 2.72 -14.77
N GLU A 21 -17.82 1.58 -15.42
CA GLU A 21 -18.76 1.46 -16.54
C GLU A 21 -20.20 1.69 -16.09
N SER A 22 -20.58 1.09 -14.96
CA SER A 22 -21.87 1.36 -14.33
C SER A 22 -22.01 2.83 -13.94
N LEU A 23 -20.98 3.43 -13.34
CA LEU A 23 -21.00 4.86 -13.00
C LEU A 23 -21.12 5.78 -14.22
N TYR A 24 -20.48 5.45 -15.35
CA TYR A 24 -20.66 6.19 -16.61
C TYR A 24 -22.09 6.06 -17.13
N SER A 25 -22.70 4.88 -17.03
CA SER A 25 -24.10 4.67 -17.40
C SER A 25 -25.04 5.52 -16.53
N CYS A 26 -24.76 5.65 -15.23
CA CYS A 26 -25.52 6.51 -14.32
C CYS A 26 -25.47 8.00 -14.71
N LEU A 27 -24.40 8.48 -15.36
CA LEU A 27 -24.32 9.86 -15.84
C LEU A 27 -25.41 10.22 -16.86
N LEU A 28 -25.89 9.24 -17.61
CA LEU A 28 -26.83 9.44 -18.72
C LEU A 28 -28.29 9.45 -18.28
N VAL A 29 -28.59 9.07 -17.03
CA VAL A 29 -29.97 8.84 -16.57
C VAL A 29 -30.71 10.15 -16.32
N ASN A 30 -30.20 11.02 -15.45
CA ASN A 30 -30.78 12.34 -15.17
C ASN A 30 -29.78 13.24 -14.44
N LYS A 31 -30.12 14.52 -14.27
CA LYS A 31 -29.25 15.52 -13.62
C LYS A 31 -28.79 15.11 -12.21
N LEU A 32 -29.67 14.54 -11.39
CA LEU A 32 -29.33 14.14 -10.02
C LEU A 32 -28.31 12.99 -10.03
N TRP A 33 -28.57 11.94 -10.80
CA TRP A 33 -27.67 10.80 -10.95
C TRP A 33 -26.32 11.26 -11.51
N SER A 34 -26.34 12.08 -12.57
CA SER A 34 -25.11 12.62 -13.16
C SER A 34 -24.27 13.42 -12.17
N THR A 35 -24.90 14.21 -11.29
CA THR A 35 -24.20 15.03 -10.28
C THR A 35 -23.56 14.16 -9.20
N ILE A 36 -24.17 13.02 -8.86
CA ILE A 36 -23.64 12.10 -7.85
C ILE A 36 -22.52 11.25 -8.47
N SER A 37 -22.77 10.61 -9.61
CA SER A 37 -21.78 9.74 -10.27
C SER A 37 -20.52 10.50 -10.68
N VAL A 38 -20.64 11.75 -11.13
CA VAL A 38 -19.46 12.54 -11.50
C VAL A 38 -18.56 12.82 -10.29
N ARG A 39 -19.13 13.02 -9.09
CA ARG A 39 -18.35 13.23 -7.86
C ARG A 39 -17.49 12.02 -7.54
N ILE A 40 -18.04 10.82 -7.74
CA ILE A 40 -17.36 9.55 -7.46
C ILE A 40 -16.30 9.27 -8.53
N LEU A 41 -16.65 9.44 -9.81
CA LEU A 41 -15.73 9.25 -10.93
C LEU A 41 -14.51 10.18 -10.88
N TRP A 42 -14.70 11.43 -10.47
CA TRP A 42 -13.65 12.46 -10.42
C TRP A 42 -12.99 12.61 -9.05
N ARG A 43 -13.31 11.75 -8.08
CA ARG A 43 -12.75 11.83 -6.72
C ARG A 43 -11.24 11.61 -6.67
N ASP A 44 -10.74 10.73 -7.52
CA ASP A 44 -9.37 10.25 -7.47
C ASP A 44 -8.69 10.36 -8.83
N SER A 45 -7.60 11.13 -8.86
CA SER A 45 -6.79 11.39 -10.05
C SER A 45 -6.08 10.17 -10.63
N THR A 46 -5.92 9.07 -9.89
CA THR A 46 -5.38 7.80 -10.42
C THR A 46 -6.19 7.33 -11.63
N ASN A 47 -7.50 7.52 -11.58
CA ASN A 47 -8.48 7.14 -12.60
C ASN A 47 -8.49 8.10 -13.81
N TYR A 48 -7.76 9.21 -13.76
CA TYR A 48 -7.77 10.19 -14.84
C TYR A 48 -7.09 9.60 -16.07
N ASN A 49 -7.74 9.73 -17.21
CA ASN A 49 -7.20 9.32 -18.49
C ASN A 49 -7.04 10.54 -19.40
N PHE A 50 -6.69 10.29 -20.66
CA PHE A 50 -6.54 11.33 -21.67
C PHE A 50 -7.75 12.28 -21.76
N GLN A 51 -8.97 11.72 -21.72
CA GLN A 51 -10.20 12.51 -21.84
C GLN A 51 -10.41 13.39 -20.61
N THR A 52 -10.00 12.90 -19.43
CA THR A 52 -10.02 13.66 -18.18
C THR A 52 -9.06 14.85 -18.25
N LEU A 53 -7.83 14.65 -18.74
CA LEU A 53 -6.85 15.73 -18.93
C LEU A 53 -7.35 16.80 -19.92
N LYS A 54 -7.92 16.38 -21.06
CA LYS A 54 -8.60 17.31 -21.98
C LYS A 54 -9.72 18.10 -21.31
N THR A 55 -10.44 17.47 -20.39
CA THR A 55 -11.51 18.14 -19.65
C THR A 55 -10.96 19.12 -18.61
N LEU A 56 -9.84 18.82 -17.95
CA LEU A 56 -9.13 19.78 -17.08
C LEU A 56 -8.69 21.02 -17.86
N ILE A 57 -8.12 20.83 -19.05
CA ILE A 57 -7.73 21.94 -19.94
C ILE A 57 -8.96 22.80 -20.31
N LYS A 58 -10.13 22.17 -20.55
CA LYS A 58 -11.40 22.89 -20.75
C LYS A 58 -11.88 23.63 -19.51
N CYS A 59 -11.48 23.23 -18.31
CA CYS A 59 -11.82 23.91 -17.05
C CYS A 59 -10.91 25.11 -16.76
N LEU A 60 -9.81 25.30 -17.50
CA LEU A 60 -8.90 26.43 -17.31
C LEU A 60 -9.60 27.79 -17.55
N PRO A 61 -9.14 28.86 -16.89
CA PRO A 61 -9.55 30.23 -17.19
C PRO A 61 -9.33 30.59 -18.67
N ASN A 62 -10.13 31.53 -19.19
CA ASN A 62 -9.99 31.96 -20.58
C ASN A 62 -8.61 32.56 -20.87
N GLU A 63 -8.05 33.30 -19.93
CA GLU A 63 -6.70 33.89 -20.02
C GLU A 63 -5.63 32.81 -20.23
N SER A 64 -5.63 31.76 -19.39
CA SER A 64 -4.70 30.64 -19.52
C SER A 64 -4.89 29.91 -20.86
N LYS A 65 -6.14 29.72 -21.32
CA LYS A 65 -6.45 29.11 -22.63
C LYS A 65 -5.95 29.94 -23.80
N GLU A 66 -6.08 31.27 -23.75
CA GLU A 66 -5.57 32.16 -24.80
C GLU A 66 -4.05 32.04 -24.93
N ILE A 67 -3.33 31.97 -23.81
CA ILE A 67 -1.88 31.77 -23.79
C ILE A 67 -1.51 30.42 -24.40
N ILE A 68 -2.22 29.35 -24.02
CA ILE A 68 -2.00 27.99 -24.54
C ILE A 68 -2.29 27.90 -26.05
N SER A 69 -3.37 28.54 -26.51
CA SER A 69 -3.83 28.52 -27.91
C SER A 69 -2.92 29.23 -28.91
N LYS A 70 -2.01 30.11 -28.45
CA LYS A 70 -1.06 30.84 -29.30
C LYS A 70 0.13 29.99 -29.77
N THR A 71 0.12 28.69 -29.49
CA THR A 71 1.26 27.79 -29.67
C THR A 71 0.86 26.61 -30.58
N GLU A 72 1.82 26.02 -31.29
CA GLU A 72 1.60 24.92 -32.28
C GLU A 72 1.10 23.60 -31.67
N ILE A 73 0.76 23.56 -30.37
CA ILE A 73 0.14 22.41 -29.74
C ILE A 73 -1.37 22.48 -30.02
N ASP A 74 -1.85 21.67 -30.97
CA ASP A 74 -3.28 21.52 -31.25
C ASP A 74 -3.97 20.75 -30.10
N PHE A 75 -4.15 21.44 -28.99
CA PHE A 75 -5.24 21.12 -28.10
C PHE A 75 -6.50 21.53 -28.86
N SER A 76 -7.24 20.58 -29.43
CA SER A 76 -8.59 20.82 -29.97
C SER A 76 -9.55 21.20 -28.82
N ILE A 77 -9.31 22.37 -28.23
CA ILE A 77 -10.03 22.98 -27.11
C ILE A 77 -11.29 23.53 -27.73
N SER A 78 -12.35 22.72 -27.73
CA SER A 78 -13.68 23.29 -27.77
C SER A 78 -13.82 24.24 -26.58
N ILE A 79 -13.98 25.53 -26.85
CA ILE A 79 -14.18 26.62 -25.87
C ILE A 79 -15.49 26.41 -25.07
N SER A 80 -16.31 25.42 -25.44
CA SER A 80 -17.53 25.05 -24.72
C SER A 80 -17.28 24.86 -23.23
N LYS A 81 -18.04 25.59 -22.41
CA LYS A 81 -17.99 25.51 -20.95
C LYS A 81 -18.26 24.07 -20.47
N PRO A 82 -17.44 23.52 -19.57
CA PRO A 82 -17.68 22.19 -19.01
C PRO A 82 -19.01 22.18 -18.23
N MET A 83 -19.71 21.04 -18.28
CA MET A 83 -21.03 20.88 -17.64
C MET A 83 -20.95 20.96 -16.11
N PHE A 84 -19.83 20.54 -15.54
CA PHE A 84 -19.54 20.60 -14.11
C PHE A 84 -18.20 21.28 -13.85
N ASN A 85 -18.00 21.74 -12.61
CA ASN A 85 -16.67 22.07 -12.11
C ASN A 85 -15.95 20.77 -11.69
N TYR A 86 -15.50 20.01 -12.68
CA TYR A 86 -14.89 18.70 -12.46
C TYR A 86 -13.70 18.70 -11.47
N PRO A 87 -12.73 19.63 -11.55
CA PRO A 87 -11.61 19.69 -10.60
C PRO A 87 -12.04 19.80 -9.13
N SER A 88 -13.18 20.45 -8.87
CA SER A 88 -13.67 20.63 -7.49
C SER A 88 -14.09 19.34 -6.78
N PHE A 89 -14.34 18.26 -7.55
CA PHE A 89 -14.68 16.95 -7.02
C PHE A 89 -13.45 16.10 -6.66
N CYS A 90 -12.26 16.50 -7.11
CA CYS A 90 -11.01 15.81 -6.79
C CYS A 90 -10.71 15.92 -5.29
N LYS A 91 -10.46 14.77 -4.66
CA LYS A 91 -10.08 14.62 -3.25
C LYS A 91 -8.71 13.96 -3.09
N ILE A 92 -8.37 13.04 -4.00
CA ILE A 92 -7.10 12.32 -4.04
C ILE A 92 -6.32 12.80 -5.26
N LEU A 93 -5.24 13.53 -5.03
CA LEU A 93 -4.41 14.13 -6.06
C LEU A 93 -3.02 13.50 -6.08
N LEU A 94 -2.69 12.82 -7.17
CA LEU A 94 -1.36 12.29 -7.46
C LEU A 94 -0.76 13.15 -8.56
N ILE A 95 0.06 14.12 -8.16
CA ILE A 95 0.70 15.07 -9.09
C ILE A 95 1.58 14.30 -10.09
N CYS A 96 2.32 13.30 -9.62
CA CYS A 96 3.23 12.47 -10.41
C CYS A 96 2.53 11.80 -11.61
N GLU A 97 1.35 11.23 -11.37
CA GLU A 97 0.57 10.52 -12.40
C GLU A 97 -0.02 11.49 -13.43
N ILE A 98 -0.51 12.65 -12.99
CA ILE A 98 -0.98 13.70 -13.90
C ILE A 98 0.17 14.19 -14.76
N HIS A 99 1.34 14.44 -14.17
CA HIS A 99 2.54 14.86 -14.89
C HIS A 99 2.95 13.83 -15.95
N ARG A 100 3.10 12.56 -15.58
CA ARG A 100 3.46 11.47 -16.50
C ARG A 100 2.47 11.33 -17.66
N LYS A 101 1.17 11.35 -17.36
CA LYS A 101 0.11 11.29 -18.39
C LYS A 101 0.07 12.54 -19.25
N PHE A 102 0.43 13.71 -18.72
CA PHE A 102 0.52 14.93 -19.51
C PHE A 102 1.71 14.86 -20.48
N GLU A 103 2.88 14.43 -20.00
CA GLU A 103 4.07 14.29 -20.85
C GLU A 103 3.88 13.25 -21.96
N SER A 104 3.20 12.13 -21.69
CA SER A 104 2.92 11.11 -22.72
C SER A 104 1.99 11.62 -23.84
N LEU A 105 1.12 12.58 -23.54
CA LEU A 105 0.21 13.17 -24.52
C LEU A 105 0.86 14.25 -25.37
N PHE A 106 1.86 14.94 -24.80
CA PHE A 106 2.57 16.02 -25.45
C PHE A 106 4.06 15.69 -25.44
N PRO A 107 4.56 14.71 -26.20
CA PRO A 107 5.95 14.24 -26.10
C PRO A 107 7.01 15.21 -26.65
N SER A 108 6.64 16.44 -27.01
CA SER A 108 7.59 17.47 -27.50
C SER A 108 8.64 17.83 -26.42
N PRO A 109 9.83 18.33 -26.78
CA PRO A 109 10.83 18.75 -25.78
C PRO A 109 10.21 19.74 -24.77
N GLU A 110 10.65 19.66 -23.50
CA GLU A 110 10.18 20.56 -22.44
C GLU A 110 10.23 22.02 -22.92
N ASN A 111 9.06 22.64 -22.96
CA ASN A 111 8.92 24.06 -23.29
C ASN A 111 8.16 24.75 -22.16
N LEU A 112 8.47 26.02 -21.94
CA LEU A 112 7.92 26.87 -20.87
C LEU A 112 6.38 26.80 -20.79
N ILE A 113 5.71 26.65 -21.94
CA ILE A 113 4.25 26.53 -22.05
C ILE A 113 3.70 25.25 -21.43
N LYS A 114 4.39 24.10 -21.54
CA LYS A 114 3.96 22.85 -20.89
C LYS A 114 3.97 23.01 -19.38
N ASN A 115 5.07 23.54 -18.85
CA ASN A 115 5.22 23.82 -17.42
C ASN A 115 4.16 24.80 -16.93
N TYR A 116 3.92 25.87 -17.68
CA TYR A 116 2.82 26.81 -17.41
C TYR A 116 1.46 26.11 -17.39
N THR A 117 1.16 25.28 -18.40
CA THR A 117 -0.12 24.56 -18.50
C THR A 117 -0.33 23.62 -17.31
N LEU A 118 0.70 22.89 -16.89
CA LEU A 118 0.66 22.02 -15.72
C LEU A 118 0.39 22.81 -14.44
N ILE A 119 1.09 23.93 -14.23
CA ILE A 119 0.87 24.81 -13.08
C ILE A 119 -0.59 25.28 -13.04
N GLU A 120 -1.12 25.73 -14.18
CA GLU A 120 -2.51 26.18 -14.28
C GLU A 120 -3.52 25.05 -14.05
N ILE A 121 -3.23 23.82 -14.50
CA ILE A 121 -4.03 22.64 -14.18
C ILE A 121 -4.04 22.37 -12.68
N TYR A 122 -2.87 22.44 -12.02
CA TYR A 122 -2.79 22.21 -10.57
C TYR A 122 -3.55 23.26 -9.77
N LYS A 123 -3.58 24.51 -10.25
CA LYS A 123 -4.38 25.59 -9.66
C LYS A 123 -5.89 25.34 -9.67
N LEU A 124 -6.38 24.38 -10.48
CA LEU A 124 -7.80 24.02 -10.47
C LEU A 124 -8.20 23.19 -9.24
N PHE A 125 -7.24 22.54 -8.57
CA PHE A 125 -7.52 21.68 -7.43
C PHE A 125 -7.47 22.46 -6.12
N MET A 126 -8.60 22.49 -5.41
CA MET A 126 -8.81 23.34 -4.22
C MET A 126 -9.23 22.56 -2.98
N ASN A 127 -9.68 21.31 -3.14
CA ASN A 127 -10.43 20.58 -2.12
C ASN A 127 -9.79 19.23 -1.78
N ILE A 128 -8.45 19.15 -1.91
CA ILE A 128 -7.67 17.93 -1.73
C ILE A 128 -7.62 17.51 -0.26
N THR A 129 -7.79 16.21 -0.03
CA THR A 129 -7.67 15.56 1.28
C THR A 129 -6.50 14.58 1.32
N GLU A 130 -6.10 14.04 0.17
CA GLU A 130 -4.97 13.12 0.03
C GLU A 130 -4.09 13.58 -1.13
N LEU A 131 -2.80 13.74 -0.87
CA LEU A 131 -1.87 14.33 -1.80
C LEU A 131 -0.61 13.46 -1.92
N LYS A 132 -0.24 13.10 -3.15
CA LYS A 132 1.07 12.52 -3.48
C LYS A 132 1.84 13.44 -4.43
N ILE A 133 3.06 13.79 -4.06
CA ILE A 133 3.91 14.74 -4.80
C ILE A 133 5.35 14.25 -4.90
N PHE A 134 6.08 14.76 -5.90
CA PHE A 134 7.53 14.73 -5.90
C PHE A 134 8.09 15.89 -5.06
N SER A 135 9.28 15.70 -4.49
CA SER A 135 10.00 16.75 -3.76
C SER A 135 10.40 17.94 -4.64
N SER A 136 10.55 17.71 -5.96
CA SER A 136 11.06 18.65 -6.94
C SER A 136 9.98 19.35 -7.80
N ILE A 137 8.70 19.31 -7.38
CA ILE A 137 7.64 20.02 -8.10
C ILE A 137 7.85 21.54 -8.12
N ASN A 138 7.27 22.24 -9.10
CA ASN A 138 7.42 23.69 -9.22
C ASN A 138 6.98 24.43 -7.93
N PRO A 139 7.79 25.35 -7.38
CA PRO A 139 7.47 26.15 -6.18
C PRO A 139 6.11 26.86 -6.20
N GLU A 140 5.64 27.32 -7.36
CA GLU A 140 4.32 27.97 -7.49
C GLU A 140 3.17 27.04 -7.09
N ILE A 141 3.35 25.73 -7.28
CA ILE A 141 2.35 24.72 -6.89
C ILE A 141 2.24 24.67 -5.36
N PHE A 142 3.36 24.76 -4.63
CA PHE A 142 3.31 24.81 -3.17
C PHE A 142 2.55 26.04 -2.67
N HIS A 143 2.80 27.21 -3.23
CA HIS A 143 2.06 28.42 -2.86
C HIS A 143 0.56 28.27 -3.06
N HIS A 144 0.13 27.66 -4.17
CA HIS A 144 -1.28 27.35 -4.42
C HIS A 144 -1.84 26.35 -3.41
N LEU A 145 -1.13 25.26 -3.15
CA LEU A 145 -1.56 24.23 -2.20
C LEU A 145 -1.69 24.81 -0.78
N ILE A 146 -0.75 25.64 -0.35
CA ILE A 146 -0.81 26.36 0.94
C ILE A 146 -2.06 27.24 1.00
N GLN A 147 -2.35 27.97 -0.08
CA GLN A 147 -3.44 28.96 -0.10
C GLN A 147 -4.83 28.33 -0.08
N TYR A 148 -5.01 27.13 -0.63
CA TYR A 148 -6.35 26.59 -0.87
C TYR A 148 -6.59 25.18 -0.29
N CYS A 149 -5.55 24.35 -0.12
CA CYS A 149 -5.69 22.95 0.30
C CYS A 149 -5.46 22.76 1.81
N HIS A 150 -6.34 23.32 2.65
CA HIS A 150 -6.18 23.28 4.11
C HIS A 150 -6.62 21.98 4.79
N ASN A 151 -7.27 21.06 4.07
CA ASN A 151 -7.90 19.86 4.62
C ASN A 151 -7.12 18.56 4.29
N ILE A 152 -5.83 18.67 3.96
CA ILE A 152 -4.98 17.52 3.67
C ILE A 152 -4.80 16.70 4.95
N LYS A 153 -5.18 15.41 4.88
CA LYS A 153 -5.08 14.41 5.94
C LYS A 153 -4.09 13.30 5.62
N SER A 154 -3.78 13.11 4.33
CA SER A 154 -2.81 12.14 3.85
C SER A 154 -1.82 12.81 2.93
N LEU A 155 -0.52 12.58 3.17
CA LEU A 155 0.55 13.10 2.35
C LEU A 155 1.57 12.00 2.06
N THR A 156 1.91 11.85 0.79
CA THR A 156 3.08 11.09 0.33
C THR A 156 4.04 12.04 -0.39
N ILE A 157 5.30 12.04 0.02
CA ILE A 157 6.36 12.77 -0.69
C ILE A 157 7.33 11.74 -1.26
N GLU A 158 7.60 11.84 -2.54
CA GLU A 158 8.52 10.99 -3.28
C GLU A 158 9.76 11.80 -3.69
N PHE A 159 10.94 11.32 -3.29
CA PHE A 159 12.24 11.91 -3.56
C PHE A 159 12.94 11.09 -4.65
N CYS A 160 12.76 11.51 -5.91
CA CYS A 160 13.32 10.81 -7.08
C CYS A 160 14.62 11.42 -7.61
N ASP A 161 14.96 12.63 -7.17
CA ASP A 161 16.13 13.37 -7.65
C ASP A 161 16.84 14.07 -6.49
N ASN A 162 18.05 14.57 -6.75
CA ASN A 162 18.89 15.27 -5.77
C ASN A 162 18.35 16.66 -5.37
N THR A 163 17.13 17.04 -5.76
CA THR A 163 16.60 18.38 -5.56
C THR A 163 15.34 18.39 -4.68
N ILE A 164 15.30 19.37 -3.79
CA ILE A 164 14.12 19.67 -2.97
C ILE A 164 13.68 21.07 -3.37
N SER A 165 12.46 21.17 -3.86
CA SER A 165 11.92 22.46 -4.31
C SER A 165 11.68 23.40 -3.14
N ASN A 166 12.02 24.66 -3.37
CA ASN A 166 11.72 25.76 -2.47
C ASN A 166 10.20 25.81 -2.23
N GLY A 167 9.79 25.86 -0.97
CA GLY A 167 8.38 25.88 -0.56
C GLY A 167 7.85 24.58 0.05
N LEU A 168 8.50 23.42 -0.15
CA LEU A 168 8.05 22.15 0.46
C LEU A 168 8.00 22.24 2.00
N LYS A 169 9.02 22.86 2.60
CA LYS A 169 9.11 23.09 4.05
C LYS A 169 7.96 23.94 4.59
N GLU A 170 7.66 25.05 3.91
CA GLU A 170 6.54 25.94 4.26
C GLU A 170 5.20 25.23 4.08
N PHE A 171 5.06 24.48 3.00
CA PHE A 171 3.88 23.68 2.72
C PHE A 171 3.63 22.64 3.82
N LEU A 172 4.65 21.85 4.17
CA LEU A 172 4.54 20.91 5.28
C LEU A 172 4.08 21.62 6.55
N PHE A 173 4.76 22.70 6.95
CA PHE A 173 4.38 23.47 8.14
C PHE A 173 2.90 23.88 8.14
N SER A 174 2.34 24.25 6.98
CA SER A 174 0.94 24.65 6.85
C SER A 174 -0.09 23.53 7.08
N ILE A 175 0.26 22.26 6.81
CA ILE A 175 -0.68 21.13 6.87
C ILE A 175 -0.48 20.20 8.08
N GLN A 176 0.62 20.36 8.82
CA GLN A 176 1.02 19.50 9.94
C GLN A 176 -0.05 19.31 11.02
N ASN A 177 -1.03 20.21 11.17
CA ASN A 177 -2.07 20.13 12.21
C ASN A 177 -3.19 19.14 11.88
N ASN A 178 -3.35 18.76 10.62
CA ASN A 178 -4.47 17.92 10.14
C ASN A 178 -4.03 16.55 9.65
N LEU A 179 -2.72 16.34 9.49
CA LEU A 179 -2.15 15.14 8.89
C LEU A 179 -2.35 13.92 9.79
N LYS A 180 -2.85 12.83 9.20
CA LYS A 180 -3.05 11.53 9.87
C LYS A 180 -2.12 10.48 9.29
N TYR A 181 -2.05 10.44 7.96
CA TYR A 181 -1.14 9.59 7.21
C TYR A 181 0.02 10.41 6.66
N PHE A 182 1.25 9.95 6.90
CA PHE A 182 2.43 10.57 6.32
C PHE A 182 3.39 9.51 5.79
N ASN A 183 3.74 9.62 4.52
CA ASN A 183 4.62 8.70 3.83
C ASN A 183 5.77 9.46 3.15
N ILE A 184 6.99 8.97 3.35
CA ILE A 184 8.17 9.43 2.63
C ILE A 184 8.73 8.26 1.85
N ILE A 185 8.89 8.45 0.55
CA ILE A 185 9.48 7.49 -0.37
C ILE A 185 10.74 8.12 -0.94
N GLN A 186 11.86 7.43 -0.80
CA GLN A 186 13.14 7.84 -1.33
C GLN A 186 13.71 6.68 -2.12
N ASP A 187 13.62 6.81 -3.44
CA ASP A 187 14.07 5.78 -4.37
C ASP A 187 15.55 6.02 -4.71
N ASN A 188 16.41 5.09 -4.31
CA ASN A 188 17.85 5.16 -4.53
C ASN A 188 18.31 4.44 -5.80
N GLN A 189 17.42 4.08 -6.73
CA GLN A 189 17.78 3.45 -8.01
C GLN A 189 18.97 4.14 -8.75
N PHE A 190 19.23 5.42 -8.48
CA PHE A 190 20.33 6.19 -9.09
C PHE A 190 21.36 6.80 -8.11
N ASN A 191 21.44 6.36 -6.84
CA ASN A 191 22.37 6.90 -5.81
C ASN A 191 22.32 8.44 -5.63
N ASN A 192 21.17 9.04 -5.96
CA ASN A 192 20.99 10.48 -6.06
C ASN A 192 19.77 10.94 -5.26
N SER A 193 19.67 10.48 -4.02
CA SER A 193 18.66 10.99 -3.10
C SER A 193 19.13 12.23 -2.34
N PRO A 194 18.27 13.24 -2.14
CA PRO A 194 18.67 14.48 -1.49
C PRO A 194 18.80 14.28 0.02
N ASP A 195 19.63 15.12 0.65
CA ASP A 195 19.65 15.23 2.11
C ASP A 195 18.36 15.90 2.60
N ILE A 196 17.53 15.16 3.31
CA ILE A 196 16.27 15.66 3.88
C ILE A 196 16.43 16.19 5.32
N THR A 197 17.65 16.32 5.84
CA THR A 197 17.90 16.76 7.23
C THR A 197 17.25 18.11 7.54
N ASP A 198 17.33 19.08 6.62
CA ASP A 198 16.67 20.38 6.80
C ASP A 198 15.14 20.24 6.82
N LEU A 199 14.57 19.35 6.01
CA LEU A 199 13.13 19.06 6.01
C LEU A 199 12.70 18.44 7.34
N ILE A 200 13.43 17.43 7.83
CA ILE A 200 13.16 16.78 9.12
C ILE A 200 13.26 17.80 10.26
N SER A 201 14.22 18.74 10.20
CA SER A 201 14.37 19.78 11.22
C SER A 201 13.15 20.71 11.33
N SER A 202 12.32 20.76 10.28
CA SER A 202 11.08 21.55 10.23
C SER A 202 9.87 20.88 10.89
N PHE A 203 9.98 19.60 11.23
CA PHE A 203 8.88 18.85 11.82
C PHE A 203 8.60 19.34 13.23
N THR A 204 7.35 19.74 13.48
CA THR A 204 6.93 20.27 14.78
C THR A 204 6.22 19.22 15.62
N THR A 205 6.00 19.53 16.90
CA THR A 205 5.16 18.73 17.82
C THR A 205 3.75 18.48 17.26
N ASN A 206 3.22 19.38 16.43
CA ASN A 206 1.90 19.19 15.85
C ASN A 206 1.88 18.01 14.85
N LEU A 207 2.92 17.87 14.01
CA LEU A 207 3.05 16.70 13.12
C LEU A 207 3.09 15.41 13.95
N TYR A 208 3.96 15.38 14.95
CA TYR A 208 4.19 14.21 15.79
C TYR A 208 2.94 13.78 16.60
N ASN A 209 2.08 14.73 16.94
CA ASN A 209 0.85 14.47 17.69
C ASN A 209 -0.32 14.04 16.79
N THR A 210 -0.31 14.41 15.51
CA THR A 210 -1.47 14.24 14.62
C THR A 210 -1.37 12.96 13.79
N VAL A 211 -0.16 12.62 13.33
CA VAL A 211 0.12 11.43 12.53
C VAL A 211 -0.08 10.16 13.36
N ASN A 212 -0.90 9.26 12.84
CA ASN A 212 -1.16 7.94 13.41
C ASN A 212 -0.63 6.80 12.53
N GLU A 213 -0.32 7.08 11.27
CA GLU A 213 0.20 6.13 10.30
C GLU A 213 1.39 6.76 9.58
N TYR A 214 2.56 6.14 9.76
CA TYR A 214 3.81 6.61 9.20
C TYR A 214 4.48 5.53 8.38
N HIS A 215 4.74 5.85 7.12
CA HIS A 215 5.39 4.97 6.16
C HIS A 215 6.70 5.60 5.73
N TYR A 216 7.74 4.79 5.64
CA TYR A 216 9.06 5.28 5.31
C TYR A 216 9.83 4.28 4.50
N TYR A 217 10.00 4.61 3.23
CA TYR A 217 10.82 3.87 2.28
C TYR A 217 12.05 4.72 1.99
N ALA A 218 13.21 4.33 2.50
CA ALA A 218 14.46 5.00 2.16
C ALA A 218 15.67 4.17 2.53
N ASP A 219 16.69 4.17 1.67
CA ASP A 219 17.93 3.46 1.97
C ASP A 219 18.91 4.32 2.83
N ASN A 220 18.87 5.67 2.78
CA ASN A 220 20.00 6.48 3.28
C ASN A 220 19.68 7.62 4.30
N ILE A 221 18.92 7.39 5.38
CA ILE A 221 18.53 8.50 6.30
C ILE A 221 18.45 8.15 7.79
N SER A 222 18.60 9.18 8.64
CA SER A 222 18.31 9.20 10.07
C SER A 222 16.81 9.07 10.43
N PHE A 223 16.40 7.87 10.84
CA PHE A 223 15.08 7.53 11.43
C PHE A 223 14.83 8.06 12.85
N SER A 224 15.73 8.89 13.41
CA SER A 224 15.73 9.23 14.84
C SER A 224 14.53 10.06 15.30
N PHE A 225 13.90 10.80 14.39
CA PHE A 225 12.72 11.61 14.67
C PHE A 225 11.45 10.78 14.86
N ILE A 226 11.41 9.53 14.38
CA ILE A 226 10.22 8.68 14.42
C ILE A 226 9.77 8.43 15.86
N LYS A 227 10.70 8.36 16.82
CA LYS A 227 10.40 8.23 18.26
C LYS A 227 9.46 9.31 18.80
N ASN A 228 9.37 10.45 18.12
CA ASN A 228 8.56 11.57 18.56
C ASN A 228 7.06 11.36 18.26
N PHE A 229 6.67 10.45 17.36
CA PHE A 229 5.27 10.17 17.03
C PHE A 229 4.54 9.48 18.19
N ILE A 230 3.94 10.25 19.09
CA ILE A 230 3.33 9.75 20.33
C ILE A 230 2.04 8.93 20.09
N ASN A 231 1.32 9.21 19.00
CA ASN A 231 0.01 8.62 18.69
C ASN A 231 0.10 7.58 17.56
N LEU A 232 1.31 7.13 17.22
CA LEU A 232 1.56 6.21 16.14
C LEU A 232 0.87 4.86 16.40
N GLN A 233 0.06 4.43 15.44
CA GLN A 233 -0.64 3.14 15.45
C GLN A 233 -0.11 2.21 14.37
N VAL A 234 0.37 2.77 13.27
CA VAL A 234 0.93 2.03 12.14
C VAL A 234 2.30 2.59 11.82
N LEU A 235 3.30 1.73 11.77
CA LEU A 235 4.66 2.04 11.35
C LEU A 235 5.10 1.02 10.31
N GLU A 236 5.39 1.49 9.10
CA GLU A 236 5.90 0.68 7.99
C GLU A 236 7.24 1.25 7.53
N LEU A 237 8.27 0.41 7.54
CA LEU A 237 9.65 0.78 7.25
C LEU A 237 10.23 -0.14 6.19
N GLU A 238 10.85 0.43 5.17
CA GLU A 238 11.60 -0.30 4.15
C GLU A 238 12.98 0.35 4.01
N ASN A 239 14.04 -0.45 4.18
CA ASN A 239 15.41 -0.01 4.03
C ASN A 239 16.31 -1.16 3.57
N TYR A 240 16.86 -1.03 2.38
CA TYR A 240 17.73 -2.04 1.78
C TYR A 240 19.22 -1.64 1.84
N ASP A 241 19.59 -0.66 2.66
CA ASP A 241 20.99 -0.34 2.90
C ASP A 241 21.62 -1.37 3.86
N ILE A 242 22.49 -2.22 3.30
CA ILE A 242 23.20 -3.28 4.03
C ILE A 242 24.08 -2.72 5.17
N THR A 243 24.46 -1.44 5.09
CA THR A 243 25.34 -0.81 6.08
C THR A 243 24.61 -0.31 7.33
N ILE A 244 23.27 -0.24 7.30
CA ILE A 244 22.47 0.36 8.37
C ILE A 244 21.65 -0.73 9.08
N ASP A 245 21.84 -0.86 10.39
CA ASP A 245 20.92 -1.60 11.25
C ASP A 245 19.84 -0.67 11.79
N VAL A 246 18.66 -0.72 11.19
CA VAL A 246 17.50 0.09 11.58
C VAL A 246 17.10 -0.18 13.04
N PHE A 247 17.28 -1.40 13.53
CA PHE A 247 16.87 -1.78 14.87
C PHE A 247 17.77 -1.22 15.97
N GLU A 248 19.04 -0.90 15.69
CA GLU A 248 19.93 -0.26 16.67
C GLU A 248 19.25 0.96 17.31
N LYS A 249 18.65 1.82 16.48
CA LYS A 249 17.91 3.00 16.93
C LYS A 249 16.52 2.64 17.46
N LEU A 250 15.75 1.83 16.71
CA LEU A 250 14.37 1.48 17.09
C LEU A 250 14.30 0.79 18.45
N SER A 251 15.31 0.03 18.85
CA SER A 251 15.37 -0.70 20.13
C SER A 251 15.20 0.20 21.37
N THR A 252 15.40 1.50 21.22
CA THR A 252 15.23 2.50 22.29
C THR A 252 13.87 3.20 22.26
N PHE A 253 13.10 3.03 21.19
CA PHE A 253 11.85 3.75 20.96
C PHE A 253 10.68 3.02 21.60
N ILE A 254 9.74 3.79 22.15
CA ILE A 254 8.53 3.29 22.79
C ILE A 254 7.34 3.94 22.09
N PHE A 255 6.46 3.11 21.54
CA PHE A 255 5.26 3.49 20.82
C PHE A 255 4.03 2.92 21.54
N PRO A 256 3.46 3.64 22.52
CA PRO A 256 2.41 3.11 23.41
C PRO A 256 1.14 2.65 22.69
N HIS A 257 0.89 3.16 21.47
CA HIS A 257 -0.33 2.89 20.71
C HIS A 257 -0.09 2.08 19.43
N LEU A 258 1.13 1.57 19.21
CA LEU A 258 1.48 0.82 18.01
C LEU A 258 0.71 -0.50 17.94
N LYS A 259 0.01 -0.69 16.83
CA LYS A 259 -0.81 -1.86 16.53
C LYS A 259 -0.31 -2.63 15.32
N ILE A 260 0.26 -1.93 14.35
CA ILE A 260 0.77 -2.51 13.12
C ILE A 260 2.22 -2.09 12.99
N PHE A 261 3.11 -3.07 12.94
CA PHE A 261 4.52 -2.86 12.64
C PHE A 261 4.90 -3.72 11.45
N LYS A 262 5.41 -3.09 10.41
CA LYS A 262 5.91 -3.77 9.23
C LYS A 262 7.30 -3.27 8.93
N ILE A 263 8.20 -4.19 8.66
CA ILE A 263 9.58 -3.87 8.30
C ILE A 263 10.07 -4.83 7.23
N ASP A 264 10.68 -4.26 6.19
CA ASP A 264 11.45 -4.98 5.18
C ASP A 264 12.86 -4.40 5.12
N VAL A 265 13.85 -5.25 5.38
CA VAL A 265 15.25 -4.84 5.53
C VAL A 265 16.21 -5.90 5.03
N ASN A 266 17.40 -5.48 4.63
CA ASN A 266 18.43 -6.42 4.18
C ASN A 266 19.14 -7.14 5.33
N ASN A 267 19.39 -6.47 6.45
CA ASN A 267 20.18 -7.02 7.57
C ASN A 267 19.60 -6.57 8.91
N VAL A 268 19.51 -7.48 9.87
CA VAL A 268 18.99 -7.22 11.22
C VAL A 268 19.90 -7.81 12.30
N ASN A 269 20.29 -7.00 13.27
CA ASN A 269 20.73 -7.55 14.55
C ASN A 269 19.52 -7.91 15.40
N TYR A 270 19.27 -9.20 15.51
CA TYR A 270 18.15 -9.74 16.27
C TYR A 270 18.11 -9.30 17.74
N ASN A 271 19.26 -9.02 18.38
CA ASN A 271 19.25 -8.51 19.76
C ASN A 271 18.51 -7.17 19.88
N PHE A 272 18.67 -6.29 18.89
CA PHE A 272 17.98 -5.01 18.86
C PHE A 272 16.49 -5.18 18.49
N ALA A 273 16.17 -6.08 17.56
CA ALA A 273 14.80 -6.42 17.22
C ALA A 273 14.03 -7.03 18.42
N ILE A 274 14.66 -7.95 19.16
CA ILE A 274 14.13 -8.52 20.40
C ILE A 274 13.81 -7.42 21.40
N LYS A 275 14.74 -6.50 21.63
CA LYS A 275 14.54 -5.38 22.56
C LYS A 275 13.40 -4.46 22.11
N PHE A 276 13.26 -4.20 20.81
CA PHE A 276 12.13 -3.46 20.27
C PHE A 276 10.79 -4.16 20.57
N LEU A 277 10.71 -5.47 20.32
CA LEU A 277 9.49 -6.25 20.58
C LEU A 277 9.17 -6.37 22.07
N MET A 278 10.19 -6.42 22.94
CA MET A 278 9.98 -6.37 24.40
C MET A 278 9.29 -5.07 24.83
N ASN A 279 9.62 -3.94 24.19
CA ASN A 279 9.05 -2.63 24.51
C ASN A 279 7.67 -2.41 23.89
N ASN A 280 7.45 -2.89 22.65
CA ASN A 280 6.30 -2.49 21.84
C ASN A 280 5.34 -3.64 21.47
N GLY A 281 5.77 -4.90 21.63
CA GLY A 281 5.06 -6.09 21.11
C GLY A 281 3.68 -6.32 21.72
N LYS A 282 3.44 -5.90 22.97
CA LYS A 282 2.19 -6.18 23.70
C LYS A 282 0.94 -5.66 22.98
N ASN A 283 1.04 -4.52 22.30
CA ASN A 283 -0.09 -3.87 21.65
C ASN A 283 -0.22 -4.23 20.16
N LEU A 284 0.76 -4.96 19.60
CA LEU A 284 0.76 -5.36 18.21
C LEU A 284 -0.39 -6.32 17.91
N ARG A 285 -1.07 -6.03 16.81
CA ARG A 285 -2.09 -6.85 16.15
C ARG A 285 -1.59 -7.37 14.82
N GLU A 286 -0.68 -6.65 14.18
CA GLU A 286 -0.03 -7.08 12.95
C GLU A 286 1.47 -6.84 13.05
N LEU A 287 2.22 -7.88 12.71
CA LEU A 287 3.67 -7.88 12.64
C LEU A 287 4.05 -8.47 11.29
N SER A 288 4.69 -7.66 10.45
CA SER A 288 5.38 -8.15 9.25
C SER A 288 6.87 -7.90 9.41
N PHE A 289 7.65 -8.95 9.24
CA PHE A 289 9.09 -8.92 9.34
C PHE A 289 9.65 -9.71 8.16
N CYS A 290 10.22 -8.98 7.20
CA CYS A 290 10.91 -9.56 6.06
C CYS A 290 12.39 -9.21 6.19
N GLU A 291 13.25 -10.23 6.15
CA GLU A 291 14.69 -10.07 6.09
C GLU A 291 15.25 -10.90 4.94
N ILE A 292 15.98 -10.25 4.04
CA ILE A 292 16.45 -10.88 2.79
C ILE A 292 17.74 -11.68 2.99
N MET A 293 18.63 -11.24 3.90
CA MET A 293 19.96 -11.85 4.12
C MET A 293 20.17 -12.42 5.53
N GLY A 294 19.09 -12.59 6.30
CA GLY A 294 19.16 -12.94 7.73
C GLY A 294 19.67 -14.34 8.02
N GLU A 295 20.21 -14.51 9.22
CA GLU A 295 20.51 -15.80 9.83
C GLU A 295 19.33 -16.28 10.69
N ASN A 296 19.34 -17.54 11.10
CA ASN A 296 18.28 -18.14 11.92
C ASN A 296 18.36 -17.58 13.36
N ASP A 297 17.26 -17.14 13.94
CA ASP A 297 17.20 -16.66 15.33
C ASP A 297 15.96 -17.15 16.06
N ASN A 298 16.14 -18.30 16.70
CA ASN A 298 15.16 -18.90 17.60
C ASN A 298 14.75 -17.98 18.76
N LEU A 299 15.61 -17.05 19.21
CA LEU A 299 15.32 -16.16 20.33
C LEU A 299 14.34 -15.05 19.92
N LEU A 300 14.42 -14.54 18.68
CA LEU A 300 13.41 -13.64 18.12
C LEU A 300 12.03 -14.31 18.15
N ASN A 301 11.94 -15.55 17.64
CA ASN A 301 10.69 -16.30 17.60
C ASN A 301 10.09 -16.53 18.99
N LEU A 302 10.91 -16.89 19.97
CA LEU A 302 10.49 -17.01 21.37
C LEU A 302 10.03 -15.68 21.97
N THR A 303 10.66 -14.57 21.56
CA THR A 303 10.29 -13.22 21.99
C THR A 303 8.93 -12.81 21.40
N ILE A 304 8.69 -13.09 20.12
CA ILE A 304 7.39 -12.88 19.48
C ILE A 304 6.31 -13.63 20.25
N ALA A 305 6.52 -14.93 20.50
CA ALA A 305 5.57 -15.76 21.24
C ALA A 305 5.26 -15.23 22.65
N LYS A 306 6.27 -14.64 23.32
CA LYS A 306 6.15 -14.15 24.69
C LYS A 306 5.52 -12.76 24.80
N PHE A 307 5.86 -11.84 23.89
CA PHE A 307 5.50 -10.42 24.03
C PHE A 307 4.40 -9.98 23.06
N CYS A 308 4.20 -10.66 21.92
CA CYS A 308 3.20 -10.32 20.90
C CYS A 308 1.91 -11.16 21.06
N VAL A 309 1.37 -11.22 22.28
CA VAL A 309 0.24 -12.11 22.61
C VAL A 309 -1.10 -11.72 21.98
N ASN A 310 -1.25 -10.48 21.53
CA ASN A 310 -2.48 -9.95 20.92
C ASN A 310 -2.47 -9.97 19.38
N LEU A 311 -1.49 -10.66 18.80
CA LEU A 311 -1.27 -10.69 17.37
C LEU A 311 -2.41 -11.40 16.64
N LYS A 312 -2.91 -10.78 15.57
CA LYS A 312 -3.92 -11.29 14.65
C LYS A 312 -3.33 -11.66 13.29
N VAL A 313 -2.30 -10.94 12.86
CA VAL A 313 -1.61 -11.16 11.59
C VAL A 313 -0.11 -11.26 11.86
N LEU A 314 0.49 -12.36 11.45
CA LEU A 314 1.94 -12.54 11.47
C LEU A 314 2.43 -12.79 10.04
N SER A 315 3.45 -12.07 9.61
CA SER A 315 4.13 -12.26 8.34
C SER A 315 5.63 -12.38 8.60
N ILE A 316 6.21 -13.56 8.42
CA ILE A 316 7.61 -13.84 8.73
C ILE A 316 8.12 -15.05 7.93
N GLY A 317 9.42 -15.10 7.66
CA GLY A 317 10.12 -16.29 7.15
C GLY A 317 10.61 -17.16 8.30
N PHE A 318 10.60 -18.48 8.11
CA PHE A 318 11.16 -19.43 9.08
C PHE A 318 12.16 -20.34 8.39
N PHE A 319 13.28 -20.60 9.03
CA PHE A 319 14.25 -21.60 8.60
C PHE A 319 13.89 -22.99 9.17
N TYR A 320 14.46 -24.06 8.59
CA TYR A 320 14.13 -25.44 9.00
C TYR A 320 14.43 -25.76 10.47
N ASP A 321 15.51 -25.21 11.01
CA ASP A 321 15.93 -25.39 12.41
C ASP A 321 15.14 -24.49 13.39
N GLU A 322 14.27 -23.61 12.88
CA GLU A 322 13.35 -22.78 13.67
C GLU A 322 11.95 -23.41 13.80
N LEU A 323 11.75 -24.61 13.26
CA LEU A 323 10.46 -25.27 13.25
C LEU A 323 9.83 -25.41 14.66
N GLU A 324 10.65 -25.67 15.67
CA GLU A 324 10.15 -25.78 17.06
C GLU A 324 9.73 -24.42 17.63
N THR A 325 10.45 -23.34 17.31
CA THR A 325 10.05 -22.00 17.76
C THR A 325 8.86 -21.45 16.98
N PHE A 326 8.72 -21.83 15.71
CA PHE A 326 7.51 -21.58 14.94
C PHE A 326 6.28 -22.22 15.61
N LYS A 327 6.37 -23.49 16.02
CA LYS A 327 5.29 -24.16 16.79
C LYS A 327 4.99 -23.41 18.09
N ILE A 328 6.00 -22.89 18.78
CA ILE A 328 5.80 -22.11 20.02
C ILE A 328 5.03 -20.82 19.75
N ILE A 329 5.33 -20.11 18.66
CA ILE A 329 4.58 -18.91 18.25
C ILE A 329 3.11 -19.26 18.02
N LEU A 330 2.84 -20.28 17.19
CA LEU A 330 1.48 -20.69 16.84
C LEU A 330 0.64 -21.04 18.08
N ASN A 331 1.23 -21.75 19.05
CA ASN A 331 0.54 -22.09 20.30
C ASN A 331 0.34 -20.89 21.25
N SER A 332 1.23 -19.90 21.21
CA SER A 332 1.24 -18.78 22.15
C SER A 332 0.33 -17.63 21.68
N CYS A 333 0.32 -17.33 20.39
CA CYS A 333 -0.47 -16.24 19.79
C CYS A 333 -1.93 -16.65 19.55
N LYS A 334 -2.71 -16.85 20.62
CA LYS A 334 -4.08 -17.41 20.57
C LYS A 334 -5.11 -16.58 19.78
N HIS A 335 -4.78 -15.34 19.43
CA HIS A 335 -5.65 -14.47 18.64
C HIS A 335 -5.28 -14.41 17.16
N LEU A 336 -4.32 -15.23 16.72
CA LEU A 336 -3.87 -15.24 15.33
C LEU A 336 -5.01 -15.68 14.42
N GLU A 337 -5.32 -14.84 13.43
CA GLU A 337 -6.36 -15.06 12.42
C GLU A 337 -5.74 -15.36 11.06
N THR A 338 -4.60 -14.72 10.78
CA THR A 338 -3.86 -14.82 9.51
C THR A 338 -2.39 -15.09 9.76
N ILE A 339 -1.81 -16.01 8.99
CA ILE A 339 -0.37 -16.13 8.85
C ILE A 339 0.03 -15.88 7.40
N LYS A 340 1.11 -15.14 7.20
CA LYS A 340 1.82 -15.02 5.94
C LYS A 340 3.20 -15.64 6.12
N ILE A 341 3.54 -16.60 5.28
CA ILE A 341 4.81 -17.32 5.38
C ILE A 341 5.59 -17.08 4.11
N TRP A 342 6.80 -16.57 4.30
CA TRP A 342 7.78 -16.51 3.24
C TRP A 342 8.37 -17.89 2.99
N LEU A 343 8.34 -18.30 1.73
CA LEU A 343 8.83 -19.59 1.26
C LEU A 343 10.02 -19.35 0.32
N ASP A 344 11.10 -20.05 0.59
CA ASP A 344 12.28 -20.18 -0.27
C ASP A 344 12.70 -21.67 -0.27
N GLU A 345 13.35 -22.11 -1.33
CA GLU A 345 13.82 -23.48 -1.46
C GLU A 345 15.15 -23.72 -0.73
N ALA A 346 16.02 -22.71 -0.70
CA ALA A 346 17.37 -22.85 -0.18
C ALA A 346 17.39 -22.95 1.34
N ASP A 347 16.86 -21.93 2.02
CA ASP A 347 17.09 -21.74 3.45
C ASP A 347 15.79 -21.79 4.29
N LEU A 348 14.68 -21.31 3.75
CA LEU A 348 13.38 -21.25 4.45
C LEU A 348 12.58 -22.56 4.39
N LEU A 349 11.52 -22.62 5.18
CA LEU A 349 10.54 -23.71 5.14
C LEU A 349 9.91 -23.83 3.74
N TYR A 350 9.77 -25.06 3.28
CA TYR A 350 8.98 -25.38 2.09
C TYR A 350 7.51 -25.64 2.43
N GLU A 351 6.65 -25.58 1.41
CA GLU A 351 5.18 -25.60 1.51
C GLU A 351 4.63 -26.68 2.46
N LYS A 352 5.06 -27.94 2.28
CA LYS A 352 4.51 -29.07 3.05
C LYS A 352 4.71 -28.87 4.54
N VAL A 353 5.96 -28.61 4.97
CA VAL A 353 6.28 -28.49 6.40
C VAL A 353 5.60 -27.28 7.01
N ALA A 354 5.52 -26.16 6.29
CA ALA A 354 4.78 -25.00 6.73
C ALA A 354 3.29 -25.32 6.94
N LEU A 355 2.63 -25.88 5.91
CA LEU A 355 1.20 -26.21 5.95
C LEU A 355 0.85 -27.24 7.02
N GLU A 356 1.63 -28.33 7.14
CA GLU A 356 1.44 -29.34 8.18
C GLU A 356 1.60 -28.74 9.58
N THR A 357 2.59 -27.86 9.78
CA THR A 357 2.83 -27.22 11.07
C THR A 357 1.68 -26.27 11.43
N ILE A 358 1.21 -25.46 10.49
CA ILE A 358 0.06 -24.58 10.71
C ILE A 358 -1.19 -25.40 11.03
N ALA A 359 -1.48 -26.46 10.27
CA ALA A 359 -2.67 -27.29 10.49
C ALA A 359 -2.70 -27.90 11.90
N ASN A 360 -1.55 -28.30 12.43
CA ASN A 360 -1.44 -29.01 13.71
C ASN A 360 -1.31 -28.08 14.93
N TYR A 361 -0.71 -26.89 14.79
CA TYR A 361 -0.34 -26.06 15.93
C TYR A 361 -1.00 -24.67 15.96
N SER A 362 -1.65 -24.24 14.88
CA SER A 362 -2.27 -22.91 14.85
C SER A 362 -3.49 -22.77 15.77
N PRO A 363 -3.81 -21.56 16.23
CA PRO A 363 -5.02 -21.28 17.02
C PRO A 363 -6.28 -21.63 16.25
N GLU A 364 -7.31 -22.11 16.97
CA GLU A 364 -8.57 -22.59 16.39
C GLU A 364 -9.32 -21.55 15.55
N ASN A 365 -9.18 -20.26 15.87
CA ASN A 365 -9.82 -19.15 15.15
C ASN A 365 -9.08 -18.76 13.85
N MET A 366 -7.90 -19.31 13.59
CA MET A 366 -7.12 -19.01 12.41
C MET A 366 -7.79 -19.60 11.16
N ASN A 367 -7.98 -18.78 10.14
CA ASN A 367 -8.68 -19.20 8.92
C ASN A 367 -8.08 -18.63 7.64
N ARG A 368 -6.94 -17.94 7.70
CA ARG A 368 -6.27 -17.39 6.51
C ARG A 368 -4.78 -17.73 6.50
N ILE A 369 -4.33 -18.31 5.39
CA ILE A 369 -2.92 -18.57 5.10
C ILE A 369 -2.55 -17.83 3.81
N GLU A 370 -1.46 -17.09 3.85
CA GLU A 370 -0.87 -16.40 2.70
C GLU A 370 0.53 -16.97 2.49
N LEU A 371 0.78 -17.58 1.33
CA LEU A 371 2.08 -18.14 0.97
C LEU A 371 2.78 -17.14 0.06
N LEU A 372 3.92 -16.64 0.51
CA LEU A 372 4.71 -15.61 -0.16
C LEU A 372 5.95 -16.29 -0.77
N TYR A 373 5.99 -16.43 -2.11
CA TYR A 373 7.07 -17.12 -2.79
C TYR A 373 8.14 -16.12 -3.24
N PHE A 374 9.38 -16.33 -2.80
CA PHE A 374 10.51 -15.52 -3.28
C PHE A 374 10.74 -15.71 -4.80
N PRO A 375 11.29 -14.71 -5.52
CA PRO A 375 11.60 -14.77 -6.95
C PRO A 375 12.86 -15.62 -7.22
N ARG A 376 12.91 -16.85 -6.70
CA ARG A 376 13.99 -17.82 -6.91
C ARG A 376 13.43 -19.10 -7.52
N PRO A 377 14.24 -19.88 -8.26
CA PRO A 377 13.76 -21.14 -8.83
C PRO A 377 13.32 -22.06 -7.70
N TYR A 378 12.03 -22.43 -7.69
CA TYR A 378 11.42 -23.33 -6.70
C TYR A 378 11.33 -24.73 -7.31
N THR A 379 12.16 -25.65 -6.81
CA THR A 379 12.39 -26.98 -7.37
C THR A 379 11.73 -28.09 -6.54
N LYS A 380 11.53 -27.88 -5.23
CA LYS A 380 10.71 -28.76 -4.36
C LYS A 380 9.21 -28.51 -4.56
N LYS A 381 8.51 -29.49 -5.12
CA LYS A 381 7.06 -29.43 -5.37
C LYS A 381 6.26 -30.06 -4.23
N LEU A 382 5.23 -29.37 -3.75
CA LEU A 382 4.19 -29.97 -2.90
C LEU A 382 3.42 -31.05 -3.69
N LEU A 383 3.43 -32.28 -3.18
CA LEU A 383 2.73 -33.39 -3.83
C LEU A 383 1.21 -33.27 -3.63
N PRO A 384 0.39 -33.69 -4.61
CA PRO A 384 -1.07 -33.68 -4.48
C PRO A 384 -1.56 -34.42 -3.22
N GLU A 385 -0.97 -35.57 -2.89
CA GLU A 385 -1.36 -36.35 -1.71
C GLU A 385 -1.08 -35.61 -0.39
N GLU A 386 -0.02 -34.80 -0.36
CA GLU A 386 0.35 -33.98 0.80
C GLU A 386 -0.64 -32.83 0.99
N LEU A 387 -1.05 -32.21 -0.12
CA LEU A 387 -2.07 -31.16 -0.13
C LEU A 387 -3.46 -31.72 0.27
N ASP A 388 -3.84 -32.90 -0.24
CA ASP A 388 -5.09 -33.56 0.17
C ASP A 388 -5.08 -33.89 1.66
N SER A 389 -3.95 -34.41 2.18
CA SER A 389 -3.76 -34.69 3.61
C SER A 389 -3.89 -33.43 4.47
N PHE A 390 -3.31 -32.30 4.04
CA PHE A 390 -3.45 -31.01 4.72
C PHE A 390 -4.93 -30.62 4.87
N PHE A 391 -5.72 -30.67 3.78
CA PHE A 391 -7.13 -30.29 3.84
C PHE A 391 -7.98 -31.27 4.65
N ILE A 392 -7.69 -32.58 4.59
CA ILE A 392 -8.32 -33.57 5.46
C ILE A 392 -8.06 -33.22 6.93
N ASN A 393 -6.82 -32.86 7.27
CA ASN A 393 -6.47 -32.49 8.63
C ASN A 393 -7.18 -31.19 9.05
N TRP A 394 -7.18 -30.17 8.18
CA TRP A 394 -7.86 -28.91 8.43
C TRP A 394 -9.36 -29.10 8.69
N SER A 395 -10.01 -30.01 7.96
CA SER A 395 -11.44 -30.30 8.10
C SER A 395 -11.84 -30.85 9.48
N LYS A 396 -10.87 -31.38 10.24
CA LYS A 396 -11.10 -31.97 11.58
C LYS A 396 -11.06 -30.95 12.71
N ARG A 397 -10.72 -29.69 12.42
CA ARG A 397 -10.58 -28.65 13.45
C ARG A 397 -11.93 -28.29 14.07
N VAL A 398 -11.91 -28.04 15.37
CA VAL A 398 -13.08 -27.62 16.16
C VAL A 398 -12.68 -26.40 16.99
N PRO A 399 -13.41 -25.27 16.90
CA PRO A 399 -14.44 -24.96 15.92
C PRO A 399 -13.94 -25.04 14.48
N TYR A 400 -14.86 -25.41 13.58
CA TYR A 400 -14.58 -25.49 12.15
C TYR A 400 -14.73 -24.11 11.51
N PHE A 401 -13.66 -23.63 10.87
CA PHE A 401 -13.66 -22.45 10.04
C PHE A 401 -13.12 -22.77 8.63
N PRO A 402 -13.90 -22.49 7.57
CA PRO A 402 -13.42 -22.59 6.20
C PRO A 402 -12.18 -21.74 5.97
N ILE A 403 -11.14 -22.33 5.36
CA ILE A 403 -9.85 -21.66 5.15
C ILE A 403 -9.87 -20.76 3.92
N THR A 404 -9.19 -19.63 4.00
CA THR A 404 -8.81 -18.81 2.86
C THR A 404 -7.32 -18.99 2.60
N ILE A 405 -6.96 -19.38 1.39
CA ILE A 405 -5.56 -19.53 0.97
C ILE A 405 -5.27 -18.49 -0.10
N ILE A 406 -4.17 -17.77 0.09
CA ILE A 406 -3.70 -16.76 -0.86
C ILE A 406 -2.27 -17.12 -1.25
N ILE A 407 -2.01 -17.13 -2.55
CA ILE A 407 -0.68 -17.34 -3.13
C ILE A 407 -0.21 -16.01 -3.69
N ASN A 408 0.94 -15.51 -3.24
CA ASN A 408 1.60 -14.37 -3.85
C ASN A 408 2.94 -14.86 -4.41
N ARG A 409 3.08 -14.81 -5.74
CA ARG A 409 4.28 -15.30 -6.42
C ARG A 409 4.64 -14.44 -7.61
N PHE A 410 5.89 -14.52 -8.03
CA PHE A 410 6.32 -13.97 -9.31
C PHE A 410 5.90 -14.88 -10.46
N HIS A 411 5.72 -14.30 -11.65
CA HIS A 411 5.24 -15.00 -12.84
C HIS A 411 6.03 -16.28 -13.16
N HIS A 412 7.35 -16.24 -12.97
CA HIS A 412 8.26 -17.35 -13.27
C HIS A 412 8.49 -18.31 -12.09
N THR A 413 7.93 -18.02 -10.92
CA THR A 413 8.08 -18.86 -9.72
C THR A 413 7.05 -19.99 -9.75
N LYS A 414 7.52 -21.24 -9.63
CA LYS A 414 6.66 -22.40 -9.42
C LYS A 414 6.12 -22.40 -8.00
N SER A 415 4.88 -22.86 -7.85
CA SER A 415 4.10 -22.85 -6.61
C SER A 415 3.02 -23.92 -6.68
N LEU A 416 2.31 -24.16 -5.57
CA LEU A 416 1.21 -25.13 -5.56
C LEU A 416 0.10 -24.86 -6.61
N ASP A 417 -0.12 -23.61 -7.04
CA ASP A 417 -1.15 -23.29 -8.05
C ASP A 417 -0.71 -23.60 -9.49
N THR A 418 0.59 -23.81 -9.72
CA THR A 418 1.12 -24.09 -11.07
C THR A 418 0.90 -25.53 -11.54
N GLU A 419 0.38 -26.39 -10.66
CA GLU A 419 0.25 -27.82 -10.89
C GLU A 419 -1.23 -28.24 -10.97
N GLU A 420 -1.63 -28.81 -12.10
CA GLU A 420 -3.04 -29.10 -12.41
C GLU A 420 -3.68 -30.07 -11.39
N GLU A 421 -2.92 -31.06 -10.91
CA GLU A 421 -3.37 -32.01 -9.90
C GLU A 421 -3.69 -31.31 -8.57
N ASN A 422 -2.88 -30.32 -8.16
CA ASN A 422 -3.13 -29.52 -6.96
C ASN A 422 -4.38 -28.65 -7.12
N LEU A 423 -4.58 -28.06 -8.32
CA LEU A 423 -5.78 -27.28 -8.63
C LEU A 423 -7.06 -28.14 -8.57
N ASN A 424 -7.00 -29.39 -9.05
CA ASN A 424 -8.11 -30.32 -8.95
C ASN A 424 -8.47 -30.64 -7.49
N ILE A 425 -7.47 -30.77 -6.63
CA ILE A 425 -7.66 -30.95 -5.18
C ILE A 425 -8.27 -29.70 -4.56
N ILE A 426 -7.77 -28.52 -4.89
CA ILE A 426 -8.32 -27.24 -4.42
C ILE A 426 -9.80 -27.12 -4.81
N ASP A 427 -10.16 -27.41 -6.06
CA ASP A 427 -11.55 -27.35 -6.53
C ASP A 427 -12.45 -28.36 -5.82
N LYS A 428 -11.93 -29.56 -5.52
CA LYS A 428 -12.62 -30.55 -4.67
C LYS A 428 -12.92 -29.98 -3.28
N TYR A 429 -11.98 -29.27 -2.66
CA TYR A 429 -12.14 -28.70 -1.31
C TYR A 429 -12.88 -27.36 -1.26
N ILE A 430 -12.95 -26.63 -2.37
CA ILE A 430 -13.88 -25.50 -2.54
C ILE A 430 -15.32 -26.04 -2.53
N ARG A 431 -15.63 -27.05 -3.36
CA ARG A 431 -16.98 -27.65 -3.43
C ARG A 431 -17.44 -28.29 -2.12
N SER A 432 -16.51 -28.79 -1.30
CA SER A 432 -16.81 -29.33 0.03
C SER A 432 -16.88 -28.25 1.13
N LYS A 433 -16.72 -26.97 0.77
CA LYS A 433 -16.76 -25.79 1.66
C LYS A 433 -15.68 -25.77 2.73
N ILE A 434 -14.59 -26.53 2.51
CA ILE A 434 -13.37 -26.49 3.33
C ILE A 434 -12.55 -25.26 2.98
N ILE A 435 -12.44 -24.95 1.69
CA ILE A 435 -11.83 -23.71 1.21
C ILE A 435 -12.94 -22.70 0.95
N LYS A 436 -12.90 -21.56 1.64
CA LYS A 436 -13.79 -20.42 1.40
C LYS A 436 -13.42 -19.68 0.13
N LYS A 437 -12.13 -19.34 0.01
CA LYS A 437 -11.55 -18.58 -1.10
C LYS A 437 -10.14 -19.06 -1.35
N PHE A 438 -9.82 -19.23 -2.62
CA PHE A 438 -8.46 -19.45 -3.10
C PHE A 438 -8.10 -18.31 -4.05
N ILE A 439 -7.05 -17.56 -3.71
CA ILE A 439 -6.63 -16.37 -4.46
C ILE A 439 -5.18 -16.55 -4.88
N VAL A 440 -4.89 -16.29 -6.16
CA VAL A 440 -3.52 -16.27 -6.67
C VAL A 440 -3.24 -14.87 -7.19
N SER A 441 -2.28 -14.19 -6.58
CA SER A 441 -1.73 -12.91 -7.02
C SER A 441 -0.37 -13.18 -7.68
N ILE A 442 -0.27 -12.88 -8.97
CA ILE A 442 0.95 -13.08 -9.75
C ILE A 442 1.56 -11.73 -10.07
N GLU A 443 2.75 -11.46 -9.52
CA GLU A 443 3.53 -10.28 -9.86
C GLU A 443 4.33 -10.52 -11.15
N LYS A 444 4.14 -9.65 -12.13
CA LYS A 444 4.89 -9.63 -13.39
C LYS A 444 6.09 -8.68 -13.27
N ASP A 445 7.10 -8.88 -14.12
CA ASP A 445 8.34 -8.08 -14.15
C ASP A 445 8.11 -6.56 -14.30
N GLU A 446 6.93 -6.13 -14.77
CA GLU A 446 6.52 -4.72 -14.91
C GLU A 446 5.70 -4.19 -13.69
N GLY A 447 5.64 -4.93 -12.58
CA GLY A 447 4.84 -4.57 -11.39
C GLY A 447 3.32 -4.76 -11.56
N VAL A 448 2.89 -5.38 -12.66
CA VAL A 448 1.48 -5.73 -12.90
C VAL A 448 1.12 -6.97 -12.10
N VAL A 449 0.10 -6.86 -11.24
CA VAL A 449 -0.41 -8.00 -10.45
C VAL A 449 -1.65 -8.58 -11.11
N GLU A 450 -1.59 -9.84 -11.52
CA GLU A 450 -2.76 -10.60 -11.97
C GLU A 450 -3.37 -11.39 -10.81
N CYS A 451 -4.67 -11.20 -10.58
CA CYS A 451 -5.39 -11.88 -9.50
C CYS A 451 -6.39 -12.89 -10.06
N PHE A 452 -6.22 -14.15 -9.70
CA PHE A 452 -7.17 -15.23 -9.97
C PHE A 452 -7.90 -15.59 -8.68
N ILE A 453 -9.23 -15.70 -8.74
CA ILE A 453 -10.05 -16.04 -7.58
C ILE A 453 -10.86 -17.29 -7.91
N ARG A 454 -10.82 -18.28 -7.01
CA ARG A 454 -11.69 -19.45 -7.02
C ARG A 454 -12.49 -19.50 -5.71
N SER A 455 -13.81 -19.63 -5.82
CA SER A 455 -14.73 -19.72 -4.68
C SER A 455 -16.06 -20.29 -5.13
N ASP A 456 -16.84 -20.86 -4.20
CA ASP A 456 -18.19 -21.37 -4.46
C ASP A 456 -19.21 -20.29 -4.89
N GLU A 457 -18.88 -19.00 -4.75
CA GLU A 457 -19.78 -17.86 -4.99
C GLU A 457 -19.77 -17.33 -6.44
N TYR A 458 -19.07 -17.98 -7.39
CA TYR A 458 -19.01 -17.58 -8.80
C TYR A 458 -19.18 -18.75 -9.78
#